data_AF-A0A6N8V2D8-F1
#
_entry.id   AF-A0A6N8V2D8-F1
#
_cell.length_a   1.000
_cell.length_b   1.000
_cell.length_c   1.000
_cell.angle_alpha   90.00
_cell.angle_beta   90.00
_cell.angle_gamma   90.00
#
_symmetry.space_group_name_H-M   'P 1'
#
loop_
_entity.id
_entity.type
_entity.pdbx_description
1 polymer ?
#
loop_
_entity_poly.entity_id
_entity_poly.type
_entity_poly.pdbx_seq_one_letter_code
_entity_poly.pdbx_strand_id
1 'polypeptide(L)'
;MSRRRKGGMSMSAVEMALSWRARAAIEAEPGDRPGPAAAPSPELLASLRHHLLAGETHYPDRPGMVDLRRLVGAALPGAGYPERGADGVLITASEGESLFVTLLGLGAGKGASYTGSAPGRHSRLFDWMGLVMADPDAADHEAPAFDYTDRAHDAAQETRGRVERDLSAPRIHAIGDPLFRSDAAAHSDDALAKVIVIGSLDGLAAMQPFRLGFVAAPPKTLAGITRWKQASSICSPAPSQRAALFALGVRP
;
A
#
# COMPACT_ATOMS: atom_id res chain seq x y z
N MET A 1 -16.10 -44.43 39.30
CA MET A 1 -15.15 -43.29 39.32
C MET A 1 -15.57 -42.28 38.27
N SER A 2 -16.12 -41.15 38.71
CA SER A 2 -16.70 -40.10 37.87
C SER A 2 -15.66 -39.02 37.57
N ARG A 3 -15.38 -38.72 36.29
CA ARG A 3 -14.54 -37.58 35.89
C ARG A 3 -15.41 -36.33 35.81
N ARG A 4 -15.35 -35.48 36.84
CA ARG A 4 -15.79 -34.08 36.77
C ARG A 4 -14.79 -33.28 35.93
N ARG A 5 -15.18 -32.82 34.75
CA ARG A 5 -14.57 -31.64 34.13
C ARG A 5 -15.17 -30.39 34.80
N LYS A 6 -14.36 -29.62 35.51
CA LYS A 6 -14.66 -28.25 35.93
C LYS A 6 -13.52 -27.35 35.48
N GLY A 7 -13.87 -26.29 34.75
CA GLY A 7 -12.94 -25.28 34.27
C GLY A 7 -13.56 -24.45 33.16
N GLY A 8 -14.73 -23.85 33.40
CA GLY A 8 -15.22 -22.78 32.55
C GLY A 8 -14.46 -21.50 32.91
N MET A 9 -13.65 -20.97 31.98
CA MET A 9 -12.99 -19.68 32.14
C MET A 9 -14.05 -18.58 32.13
N SER A 10 -14.13 -17.76 33.18
CA SER A 10 -14.95 -16.55 33.17
C SER A 10 -14.25 -15.47 32.35
N MET A 11 -14.92 -14.93 31.33
CA MET A 11 -14.44 -13.76 30.58
C MET A 11 -14.35 -12.54 31.51
N SER A 12 -13.30 -11.74 31.30
CA SER A 12 -13.09 -10.48 32.02
C SER A 12 -14.12 -9.41 31.64
N ALA A 13 -14.32 -8.43 32.51
CA ALA A 13 -15.22 -7.29 32.24
C ALA A 13 -14.80 -6.49 30.98
N VAL A 14 -13.52 -6.51 30.63
CA VAL A 14 -12.96 -5.87 29.42
C VAL A 14 -13.39 -6.65 28.16
N GLU A 15 -13.39 -7.99 28.21
CA GLU A 15 -13.87 -8.83 27.11
C GLU A 15 -15.38 -8.66 26.88
N MET A 16 -16.15 -8.49 27.96
CA MET A 16 -17.59 -8.24 27.87
C MET A 16 -17.93 -6.87 27.25
N ALA A 17 -17.07 -5.87 27.41
CA ALA A 17 -17.27 -4.52 26.88
C ALA A 17 -16.89 -4.34 25.39
N LEU A 18 -16.12 -5.28 24.83
CA LEU A 18 -15.73 -5.25 23.42
C LEU A 18 -16.94 -5.57 22.53
N SER A 19 -17.25 -4.68 21.58
CA SER A 19 -18.25 -4.95 20.55
C SER A 19 -17.88 -6.22 19.77
N TRP A 20 -18.87 -6.88 19.17
CA TRP A 20 -18.61 -8.06 18.33
C TRP A 20 -17.58 -7.78 17.23
N ARG A 21 -17.51 -6.54 16.71
CA ARG A 21 -16.49 -6.10 15.74
C ARG A 21 -15.09 -6.05 16.33
N ALA A 22 -14.96 -5.61 17.59
CA ALA A 22 -13.68 -5.55 18.27
C ALA A 22 -13.19 -6.96 18.65
N ARG A 23 -14.10 -7.86 19.03
CA ARG A 23 -13.78 -9.28 19.21
C ARG A 23 -13.38 -9.94 17.90
N ALA A 24 -14.13 -9.72 16.81
CA ALA A 24 -13.78 -10.21 15.49
C ALA A 24 -12.45 -9.67 14.96
N ALA A 25 -12.05 -8.45 15.32
CA ALA A 25 -10.74 -7.88 14.97
C ALA A 25 -9.58 -8.49 15.79
N ILE A 26 -9.87 -8.95 17.02
CA ILE A 26 -8.90 -9.65 17.88
C ILE A 26 -8.78 -11.12 17.48
N GLU A 27 -9.90 -11.77 17.17
CA GLU A 27 -10.01 -13.17 16.74
C GLU A 27 -9.64 -13.38 15.27
N ALA A 28 -9.63 -12.32 14.46
CA ALA A 28 -9.05 -12.38 13.13
C ALA A 28 -7.59 -12.80 13.26
N GLU A 29 -7.32 -14.06 12.92
CA GLU A 29 -5.99 -14.58 12.66
C GLU A 29 -5.25 -13.53 11.83
N PRO A 30 -4.16 -12.96 12.36
CA PRO A 30 -3.42 -11.97 11.63
C PRO A 30 -2.80 -12.63 10.43
N GLY A 31 -3.46 -12.50 9.27
CA GLY A 31 -2.81 -12.72 7.99
C GLY A 31 -1.53 -11.89 8.00
N ASP A 32 -0.39 -12.58 7.97
CA ASP A 32 0.97 -12.06 8.08
C ASP A 32 1.07 -10.75 8.87
N ARG A 33 0.88 -10.81 10.20
CA ARG A 33 1.50 -9.76 11.03
C ARG A 33 3.00 -9.91 10.83
N PRO A 34 3.72 -8.90 10.29
CA PRO A 34 5.16 -8.89 10.42
C PRO A 34 5.48 -9.04 11.92
N GLY A 35 6.54 -9.79 12.24
CA GLY A 35 7.02 -9.98 13.61
C GLY A 35 7.13 -8.65 14.36
N PRO A 36 7.24 -8.65 15.71
CA PRO A 36 7.11 -7.45 16.53
C PRO A 36 7.89 -6.29 15.91
N ALA A 37 7.16 -5.28 15.41
CA ALA A 37 7.74 -4.13 14.74
C ALA A 37 8.81 -3.54 15.66
N ALA A 38 10.00 -3.30 15.13
CA ALA A 38 11.06 -2.67 15.90
C ALA A 38 10.53 -1.35 16.48
N ALA A 39 10.68 -1.17 17.78
CA ALA A 39 10.22 0.04 18.44
C ALA A 39 10.92 1.27 17.82
N PRO A 40 10.22 2.42 17.67
CA PRO A 40 10.83 3.66 17.24
C PRO A 40 12.05 4.01 18.11
N SER A 41 13.16 4.41 17.49
CA SER A 41 14.37 4.77 18.23
C SER A 41 14.16 6.04 19.08
N PRO A 42 14.91 6.22 20.18
CA PRO A 42 14.87 7.44 20.97
C PRO A 42 15.15 8.71 20.14
N GLU A 43 16.04 8.62 19.14
CA GLU A 43 16.38 9.74 18.25
C GLU A 43 15.23 10.08 17.31
N LEU A 44 14.53 9.08 16.77
CA LEU A 44 13.31 9.30 15.98
C LEU A 44 12.23 9.97 16.83
N LEU A 45 12.00 9.50 18.06
CA LEU A 45 11.04 10.12 18.98
C LEU A 45 11.43 11.55 19.33
N ALA A 46 12.72 11.83 19.53
CA ALA A 46 13.22 13.17 19.78
C ALA A 46 13.02 14.10 18.56
N SER A 47 13.25 13.60 17.34
CA SER A 47 12.98 14.33 16.10
C SER A 47 11.49 14.65 15.92
N LEU A 48 10.60 13.68 16.16
CA LEU A 48 9.16 13.91 16.10
C LEU A 48 8.72 14.93 17.15
N ARG A 49 9.25 14.83 18.38
CA ARG A 49 8.99 15.79 19.45
C ARG A 49 9.44 17.20 19.06
N HIS A 50 10.61 17.34 18.41
CA HIS A 50 11.10 18.63 17.93
C HIS A 50 10.09 19.31 17.00
N HIS A 51 9.64 18.62 15.95
CA HIS A 51 8.69 19.19 14.99
C HIS A 51 7.31 19.48 15.61
N LEU A 52 6.84 18.64 16.54
CA LEU A 52 5.59 18.91 17.26
C LEU A 52 5.70 20.17 18.13
N LEU A 53 6.81 20.35 18.84
CA LEU A 53 7.06 21.54 19.66
C LEU A 53 7.29 22.80 18.82
N ALA A 54 7.78 22.66 17.59
CA ALA A 54 7.91 23.74 16.62
C ALA A 54 6.56 24.17 15.98
N GLY A 55 5.44 23.53 16.35
CA GLY A 55 4.12 23.86 15.80
C GLY A 55 3.91 23.35 14.37
N GLU A 56 4.73 22.41 13.91
CA GLU A 56 4.65 21.83 12.57
C GLU A 56 3.55 20.74 12.47
N THR A 57 2.37 21.07 12.98
CA THR A 57 1.16 20.22 13.04
C THR A 57 0.21 20.48 11.89
N HIS A 58 0.57 21.37 10.96
CA HIS A 58 -0.23 21.72 9.80
C HIS A 58 -0.31 20.57 8.81
N TYR A 59 -1.37 20.56 8.01
CA TYR A 59 -1.52 19.60 6.94
C TYR A 59 -0.33 19.70 5.98
N PRO A 60 0.33 18.58 5.65
CA PRO A 60 1.32 18.58 4.60
C PRO A 60 0.63 18.88 3.26
N ASP A 61 1.42 19.24 2.25
CA ASP A 61 0.91 19.34 0.89
C ASP A 61 0.11 18.09 0.54
N ARG A 62 -1.00 18.26 -0.19
CA ARG A 62 -1.96 17.18 -0.46
C ARG A 62 -1.31 15.92 -1.06
N PRO A 63 -0.31 16.03 -1.96
CA PRO A 63 0.42 14.86 -2.46
C PRO A 63 1.38 14.22 -1.45
N GLY A 64 1.70 14.90 -0.35
CA GLY A 64 2.75 14.58 0.60
C GLY A 64 3.92 15.57 0.55
N MET A 65 4.78 15.52 1.57
CA MET A 65 5.98 16.35 1.69
C MET A 65 6.87 16.16 0.46
N VAL A 66 7.32 17.26 -0.14
CA VAL A 66 8.10 17.24 -1.39
C VAL A 66 9.41 16.46 -1.26
N ASP A 67 10.09 16.56 -0.12
CA ASP A 67 11.31 15.80 0.15
C ASP A 67 11.06 14.29 0.13
N LEU A 68 9.98 13.85 0.77
CA LEU A 68 9.64 12.44 0.85
C LEU A 68 9.27 11.90 -0.55
N ARG A 69 8.48 12.66 -1.31
CA ARG A 69 8.12 12.29 -2.69
C ARG A 69 9.35 12.18 -3.60
N ARG A 70 10.31 13.10 -3.48
CA ARG A 70 11.57 13.04 -4.23
C ARG A 70 12.37 11.77 -3.89
N LEU A 71 12.50 11.46 -2.60
CA LEU A 71 13.24 10.27 -2.15
C LEU A 71 12.57 8.96 -2.59
N VAL A 72 11.24 8.88 -2.52
CA VAL A 72 10.47 7.73 -3.04
C VAL A 72 10.66 7.60 -4.56
N GLY A 73 10.55 8.70 -5.30
CA GLY A 73 10.73 8.71 -6.74
C GLY A 73 12.13 8.27 -7.20
N ALA A 74 13.17 8.70 -6.48
CA ALA A 74 14.56 8.32 -6.69
C ALA A 74 14.88 6.86 -6.30
N ALA A 75 14.07 6.23 -5.45
CA ALA A 75 14.24 4.84 -5.03
C ALA A 75 13.62 3.81 -5.99
N LEU A 76 12.71 4.25 -6.88
CA LEU A 76 12.03 3.37 -7.85
C LEU A 76 12.98 2.50 -8.70
N PRO A 77 14.14 3.00 -9.17
CA PRO A 77 15.13 2.19 -9.88
C PRO A 77 15.59 0.95 -9.11
N GLY A 78 15.79 1.06 -7.79
CA GLY A 78 16.18 -0.08 -6.94
C GLY A 78 15.08 -1.14 -6.77
N ALA A 79 13.84 -0.80 -7.13
CA ALA A 79 12.71 -1.73 -7.21
C ALA A 79 12.42 -2.19 -8.66
N GLY A 80 13.27 -1.83 -9.63
CA GLY A 80 13.12 -2.22 -11.03
C GLY A 80 12.23 -1.30 -11.87
N TYR A 81 11.90 -0.09 -11.41
CA TYR A 81 11.04 0.86 -12.13
C TYR A 81 11.80 2.13 -12.52
N PRO A 82 11.39 2.84 -13.59
CA PRO A 82 11.99 4.14 -13.91
C PRO A 82 11.85 5.14 -12.77
N GLU A 83 12.89 5.97 -12.58
CA GLU A 83 12.85 7.10 -11.65
C GLU A 83 11.68 8.03 -11.99
N ARG A 84 11.08 8.63 -10.94
CA ARG A 84 10.03 9.64 -11.10
C ARG A 84 10.34 10.88 -10.29
N GLY A 85 10.05 12.05 -10.86
CA GLY A 85 10.04 13.30 -10.13
C GLY A 85 8.98 13.30 -9.03
N ALA A 86 9.07 14.27 -8.11
CA ALA A 86 8.14 14.38 -7.01
C ALA A 86 6.67 14.59 -7.47
N ASP A 87 6.46 15.14 -8.66
CA ASP A 87 5.15 15.29 -9.33
C ASP A 87 4.55 13.96 -9.82
N GLY A 88 5.38 12.93 -9.97
CA GLY A 88 4.99 11.56 -10.30
C GLY A 88 4.78 10.66 -9.08
N VAL A 89 4.78 11.21 -7.86
CA VAL A 89 4.65 10.46 -6.60
C VAL A 89 3.57 11.07 -5.70
N LEU A 90 2.75 10.20 -5.10
CA LEU A 90 1.71 10.53 -4.12
C LEU A 90 1.92 9.68 -2.87
N ILE A 91 1.96 10.32 -1.69
CA ILE A 91 2.06 9.63 -0.40
C ILE A 91 0.67 9.28 0.10
N THR A 92 0.50 8.07 0.62
CA THR A 92 -0.75 7.54 1.19
C THR A 92 -0.49 7.00 2.61
N ALA A 93 -1.52 6.62 3.34
CA ALA A 93 -1.45 6.04 4.67
C ALA A 93 -1.22 4.52 4.64
N SER A 94 -1.29 3.89 3.47
CA SER A 94 -0.95 2.48 3.26
C SER A 94 -1.00 2.12 1.79
N GLU A 95 -0.38 1.00 1.40
CA GLU A 95 -0.56 0.43 0.06
C GLU A 95 -2.04 0.12 -0.26
N GLY A 96 -2.84 -0.31 0.73
CA GLY A 96 -4.27 -0.53 0.55
C GLY A 96 -5.02 0.75 0.17
N GLU A 97 -4.69 1.88 0.80
CA GLU A 97 -5.22 3.19 0.37
C GLU A 97 -4.70 3.55 -1.03
N SER A 98 -3.41 3.34 -1.31
CA SER A 98 -2.80 3.57 -2.63
C SER A 98 -3.57 2.85 -3.73
N LEU A 99 -3.88 1.57 -3.53
CA LEU A 99 -4.66 0.78 -4.46
C LEU A 99 -6.08 1.34 -4.61
N PHE A 100 -6.75 1.60 -3.49
CA PHE A 100 -8.13 2.09 -3.50
C PHE A 100 -8.28 3.40 -4.30
N VAL A 101 -7.46 4.41 -4.02
CA VAL A 101 -7.52 5.68 -4.75
C VAL A 101 -7.06 5.55 -6.20
N THR A 102 -6.20 4.58 -6.49
CA THR A 102 -5.80 4.26 -7.87
C THR A 102 -6.97 3.70 -8.65
N LEU A 103 -7.68 2.71 -8.10
CA LEU A 103 -8.85 2.09 -8.72
C LEU A 103 -9.95 3.12 -8.99
N LEU A 104 -10.25 3.99 -8.02
CA LEU A 104 -11.19 5.10 -8.23
C LEU A 104 -10.71 6.08 -9.31
N GLY A 105 -9.40 6.39 -9.32
CA GLY A 105 -8.78 7.24 -10.33
C GLY A 105 -8.87 6.69 -11.76
N LEU A 106 -8.94 5.37 -11.89
CA LEU A 106 -9.17 4.67 -13.16
C LEU A 106 -10.67 4.49 -13.49
N GLY A 107 -11.57 4.92 -12.59
CA GLY A 107 -13.02 4.71 -12.75
C GLY A 107 -13.46 3.27 -12.49
N ALA A 108 -12.62 2.43 -11.88
CA ALA A 108 -12.98 1.07 -11.52
C ALA A 108 -14.00 1.08 -10.36
N GLY A 109 -15.06 0.31 -10.54
CA GLY A 109 -16.15 0.15 -9.56
C GLY A 109 -16.84 -1.19 -9.73
N LYS A 110 -18.05 -1.32 -9.19
CA LYS A 110 -18.79 -2.59 -9.24
C LYS A 110 -18.93 -3.11 -10.68
N GLY A 111 -18.47 -4.34 -10.91
CA GLY A 111 -18.50 -5.01 -12.20
C GLY A 111 -17.30 -4.70 -13.11
N ALA A 112 -16.40 -3.78 -12.73
CA ALA A 112 -15.19 -3.54 -13.50
C ALA A 112 -14.31 -4.80 -13.53
N SER A 113 -13.89 -5.18 -14.73
CA SER A 113 -13.07 -6.37 -14.96
C SER A 113 -11.58 -6.05 -14.86
N TYR A 114 -10.77 -7.02 -14.44
CA TYR A 114 -9.31 -6.90 -14.41
C TYR A 114 -8.61 -8.18 -14.85
N THR A 115 -7.39 -8.05 -15.36
CA THR A 115 -6.50 -9.18 -15.66
C THR A 115 -5.29 -9.20 -14.73
N GLY A 116 -4.49 -10.27 -14.82
CA GLY A 116 -3.19 -10.36 -14.15
C GLY A 116 -3.19 -11.38 -13.01
N SER A 117 -2.56 -11.04 -11.90
CA SER A 117 -2.44 -11.93 -10.74
C SER A 117 -3.72 -11.97 -9.91
N ALA A 118 -3.86 -13.01 -9.09
CA ALA A 118 -4.82 -12.97 -8.00
C ALA A 118 -4.54 -11.74 -7.12
N PRO A 119 -5.57 -11.13 -6.50
CA PRO A 119 -5.42 -9.89 -5.74
C PRO A 119 -4.60 -10.07 -4.45
N GLY A 120 -4.34 -11.32 -4.03
CA GLY A 120 -3.48 -11.64 -2.89
C GLY A 120 -3.91 -10.92 -1.62
N ARG A 121 -3.02 -10.09 -1.08
CA ARG A 121 -3.27 -9.26 0.12
C ARG A 121 -4.38 -8.22 -0.05
N HIS A 122 -4.77 -7.92 -1.28
CA HIS A 122 -5.82 -6.96 -1.61
C HIS A 122 -7.18 -7.60 -1.92
N SER A 123 -7.32 -8.93 -1.80
CA SER A 123 -8.58 -9.67 -2.05
C SER A 123 -9.82 -9.01 -1.44
N ARG A 124 -9.78 -8.64 -0.15
CA ARG A 124 -10.91 -7.98 0.53
C ARG A 124 -11.32 -6.64 -0.11
N LEU A 125 -10.36 -5.88 -0.65
CA LEU A 125 -10.66 -4.62 -1.33
C LEU A 125 -11.35 -4.87 -2.67
N PHE A 126 -10.84 -5.85 -3.43
CA PHE A 126 -11.45 -6.26 -4.70
C PHE A 126 -12.88 -6.76 -4.50
N ASP A 127 -13.10 -7.61 -3.50
CA ASP A 127 -14.43 -8.11 -3.13
C ASP A 127 -15.38 -6.98 -2.75
N TRP A 128 -14.92 -6.05 -1.91
CA TRP A 128 -15.73 -4.92 -1.45
C TRP A 128 -16.09 -3.96 -2.58
N MET A 129 -15.18 -3.72 -3.52
CA MET A 129 -15.44 -2.90 -4.71
C MET A 129 -16.26 -3.64 -5.78
N GLY A 130 -16.43 -4.96 -5.65
CA GLY A 130 -17.16 -5.79 -6.61
C GLY A 130 -16.42 -5.93 -7.95
N LEU A 131 -15.09 -6.05 -7.91
CA LEU A 131 -14.24 -6.22 -9.10
C LEU A 131 -14.24 -7.69 -9.53
N VAL A 132 -14.18 -7.93 -10.84
CA VAL A 132 -14.29 -9.28 -11.41
C VAL A 132 -13.03 -9.60 -12.19
N MET A 133 -12.43 -10.77 -11.98
CA MET A 133 -11.32 -11.20 -12.84
C MET A 133 -11.89 -11.54 -14.22
N ALA A 134 -11.32 -10.96 -15.27
CA ALA A 134 -11.73 -11.22 -16.64
C ALA A 134 -11.45 -12.69 -16.98
N ASP A 135 -12.44 -13.35 -17.56
CA ASP A 135 -12.29 -14.70 -18.11
C ASP A 135 -11.61 -14.61 -19.48
N PRO A 136 -10.39 -15.17 -19.65
CA PRO A 136 -9.68 -15.11 -20.93
C PRO A 136 -10.40 -15.86 -22.04
N ASP A 137 -11.31 -16.79 -21.73
CA ASP A 137 -12.02 -17.63 -22.69
C ASP A 137 -13.45 -17.15 -22.98
N ALA A 138 -13.87 -16.00 -22.42
CA ALA A 138 -15.21 -15.45 -22.66
C ALA A 138 -15.40 -15.00 -24.12
N ALA A 139 -16.51 -15.41 -24.74
CA ALA A 139 -16.82 -15.14 -26.14
C ALA A 139 -17.01 -13.64 -26.49
N ASP A 140 -17.40 -12.82 -25.50
CA ASP A 140 -17.52 -11.37 -25.59
C ASP A 140 -16.34 -10.73 -24.83
N HIS A 141 -15.24 -10.45 -25.54
CA HIS A 141 -14.06 -9.81 -24.96
C HIS A 141 -14.30 -8.31 -24.75
N GLU A 142 -14.97 -7.93 -23.67
CA GLU A 142 -14.90 -6.55 -23.17
C GLU A 142 -13.48 -6.31 -22.61
N ALA A 143 -12.82 -5.24 -23.09
CA ALA A 143 -11.45 -4.95 -22.67
C ALA A 143 -11.39 -4.70 -21.15
N PRO A 144 -10.41 -5.30 -20.43
CA PRO A 144 -10.33 -5.16 -18.99
C PRO A 144 -10.06 -3.72 -18.58
N ALA A 145 -10.63 -3.29 -17.45
CA ALA A 145 -10.46 -1.93 -16.96
C ALA A 145 -9.01 -1.64 -16.54
N PHE A 146 -8.28 -2.66 -16.07
CA PHE A 146 -6.87 -2.58 -15.71
C PHE A 146 -6.23 -3.99 -15.63
N ASP A 147 -4.90 -4.04 -15.72
CA ASP A 147 -4.08 -5.20 -15.36
C ASP A 147 -3.52 -4.98 -13.96
N TYR A 148 -3.64 -5.97 -13.07
CA TYR A 148 -3.13 -5.91 -11.71
C TYR A 148 -2.13 -7.04 -11.48
N THR A 149 -0.95 -6.69 -10.96
CA THR A 149 0.06 -7.67 -10.55
C THR A 149 0.48 -7.40 -9.12
N ASP A 150 0.29 -8.38 -8.25
CA ASP A 150 0.85 -8.40 -6.91
C ASP A 150 2.26 -8.98 -6.94
N ARG A 151 3.27 -8.12 -7.07
CA ARG A 151 4.68 -8.55 -7.18
C ARG A 151 5.24 -9.12 -5.87
N ALA A 152 4.74 -8.67 -4.72
CA ALA A 152 5.16 -9.19 -3.42
C ALA A 152 4.59 -10.59 -3.15
N HIS A 153 3.44 -10.93 -3.75
CA HIS A 153 2.86 -12.27 -3.67
C HIS A 153 3.33 -13.19 -4.81
N ASP A 154 3.49 -12.66 -6.03
CA ASP A 154 3.86 -13.43 -7.22
C ASP A 154 5.32 -13.88 -7.24
N ALA A 155 6.22 -13.23 -6.49
CA ALA A 155 7.59 -13.72 -6.30
C ALA A 155 7.64 -15.14 -5.70
N ALA A 156 6.55 -15.60 -5.07
CA ALA A 156 6.39 -16.97 -4.58
C ALA A 156 5.74 -17.94 -5.59
N GLN A 157 5.23 -17.46 -6.73
CA GLN A 157 4.41 -18.24 -7.69
C GLN A 157 4.92 -18.20 -9.15
N GLU A 158 6.22 -17.99 -9.37
CA GLU A 158 6.86 -17.83 -10.69
C GLU A 158 6.79 -19.05 -11.65
N THR A 159 5.90 -20.02 -11.43
CA THR A 159 5.82 -21.29 -12.18
C THR A 159 4.60 -21.49 -13.09
N ARG A 160 3.74 -20.48 -13.34
CA ARG A 160 2.62 -20.67 -14.29
C ARG A 160 2.50 -19.56 -15.34
N GLY A 161 2.79 -19.97 -16.58
CA GLY A 161 2.17 -19.52 -17.84
C GLY A 161 1.91 -18.03 -17.97
N ARG A 162 2.85 -17.30 -18.56
CA ARG A 162 2.67 -15.91 -18.98
C ARG A 162 1.67 -15.86 -20.14
N VAL A 163 0.39 -15.65 -19.86
CA VAL A 163 -0.61 -15.29 -20.87
C VAL A 163 -0.19 -13.95 -21.47
N GLU A 164 -0.21 -13.84 -22.81
CA GLU A 164 0.03 -12.58 -23.52
C GLU A 164 -0.93 -11.53 -22.98
N ARG A 165 -0.38 -10.48 -22.36
CA ARG A 165 -1.14 -9.44 -21.68
C ARG A 165 -1.55 -8.38 -22.69
N ASP A 166 -2.81 -7.98 -22.66
CA ASP A 166 -3.26 -6.79 -23.38
C ASP A 166 -2.49 -5.56 -22.88
N LEU A 167 -1.66 -4.98 -23.76
CA LEU A 167 -0.80 -3.84 -23.46
C LEU A 167 -1.56 -2.51 -23.44
N SER A 168 -2.86 -2.50 -23.75
CA SER A 168 -3.68 -1.30 -23.84
C SER A 168 -4.25 -0.84 -22.48
N ALA A 169 -4.51 -1.78 -21.56
CA ALA A 169 -5.07 -1.48 -20.25
C ALA A 169 -4.03 -0.83 -19.30
N PRO A 170 -4.45 0.09 -18.40
CA PRO A 170 -3.60 0.61 -17.35
C PRO A 170 -3.06 -0.53 -16.47
N ARG A 171 -1.77 -0.50 -16.17
CA ARG A 171 -1.10 -1.54 -15.37
C ARG A 171 -0.80 -1.06 -13.97
N ILE A 172 -1.20 -1.85 -12.97
CA ILE A 172 -0.95 -1.61 -11.56
C ILE A 172 -0.03 -2.71 -11.03
N HIS A 173 1.14 -2.33 -10.52
CA HIS A 173 2.02 -3.24 -9.79
C HIS A 173 2.02 -2.90 -8.31
N ALA A 174 1.58 -3.84 -7.47
CA ALA A 174 1.65 -3.74 -6.02
C ALA A 174 2.91 -4.44 -5.51
N ILE A 175 3.86 -3.67 -4.99
CA ILE A 175 5.20 -4.17 -4.69
C ILE A 175 5.40 -4.51 -3.21
N GLY A 176 4.52 -4.09 -2.30
CA GLY A 176 4.72 -4.27 -0.86
C GLY A 176 5.79 -3.30 -0.33
N ASP A 177 6.72 -3.79 0.49
CA ASP A 177 7.73 -2.99 1.18
C ASP A 177 9.21 -3.04 0.65
N PRO A 178 9.53 -3.60 -0.55
CA PRO A 178 10.92 -3.76 -0.97
C PRO A 178 11.58 -2.46 -1.48
N LEU A 179 10.84 -1.34 -1.62
CA LEU A 179 11.32 -0.10 -2.25
C LEU A 179 12.70 0.37 -1.74
N PHE A 180 12.94 0.22 -0.43
CA PHE A 180 14.20 0.60 0.22
C PHE A 180 15.00 -0.60 0.76
N ARG A 181 14.65 -1.83 0.35
CA ARG A 181 15.28 -3.08 0.79
C ARG A 181 15.93 -3.86 -0.34
N SER A 182 15.54 -3.60 -1.60
CA SER A 182 16.06 -4.30 -2.77
C SER A 182 17.09 -3.47 -3.52
N ASP A 183 18.18 -4.13 -3.93
CA ASP A 183 19.12 -3.66 -4.95
C ASP A 183 18.76 -4.28 -6.30
N ALA A 184 17.46 -4.30 -6.67
CA ALA A 184 17.08 -4.81 -7.97
C ALA A 184 17.65 -3.88 -9.05
N ALA A 185 18.26 -4.46 -10.09
CA ALA A 185 18.74 -3.66 -11.21
C ALA A 185 17.57 -2.92 -11.86
N ALA A 186 17.74 -1.61 -12.08
CA ALA A 186 16.78 -0.81 -12.82
C ALA A 186 16.53 -1.44 -14.19
N HIS A 187 15.27 -1.72 -14.51
CA HIS A 187 14.91 -2.20 -15.84
C HIS A 187 14.61 -0.96 -16.69
N SER A 188 15.43 -0.71 -17.72
CA SER A 188 15.20 0.37 -18.69
C SER A 188 14.15 -0.02 -19.74
N ASP A 189 13.08 -0.69 -19.31
CA ASP A 189 11.97 -1.05 -20.18
C ASP A 189 10.99 0.14 -20.24
N ASP A 190 10.90 0.78 -21.41
CA ASP A 190 9.96 1.86 -21.71
C ASP A 190 8.50 1.48 -21.39
N ALA A 191 8.16 0.19 -21.41
CA ALA A 191 6.84 -0.26 -20.99
C ALA A 191 6.59 0.09 -19.50
N LEU A 192 7.59 -0.06 -18.64
CA LEU A 192 7.47 0.20 -17.19
C LEU A 192 7.24 1.68 -16.86
N ALA A 193 7.61 2.60 -17.76
CA ALA A 193 7.36 4.03 -17.57
C ALA A 193 5.86 4.36 -17.42
N LYS A 194 4.99 3.56 -18.03
CA LYS A 194 3.52 3.71 -17.98
C LYS A 194 2.86 2.97 -16.81
N VAL A 195 3.61 2.14 -16.08
CA VAL A 195 3.06 1.35 -14.96
C VAL A 195 2.80 2.24 -13.75
N ILE A 196 1.65 2.03 -13.12
CA ILE A 196 1.29 2.59 -11.82
C ILE A 196 1.89 1.65 -10.77
N VAL A 197 2.84 2.15 -9.99
CA VAL A 197 3.47 1.39 -8.91
C VAL A 197 2.84 1.82 -7.60
N ILE A 198 2.40 0.86 -6.80
CA ILE A 198 1.94 1.11 -5.44
C ILE A 198 2.77 0.28 -4.47
N GLY A 199 2.99 0.81 -3.28
CA GLY A 199 3.76 0.11 -2.26
C GLY A 199 3.59 0.71 -0.87
N SER A 200 4.30 0.11 0.07
CA SER A 200 4.40 0.49 1.48
C SER A 200 5.80 1.00 1.82
N LEU A 201 5.89 1.89 2.81
CA LEU A 201 7.15 2.33 3.41
C LEU A 201 7.51 1.52 4.67
N ASP A 202 6.76 0.46 4.97
CA ASP A 202 6.99 -0.41 6.14
C ASP A 202 8.36 -1.11 6.12
N GLY A 203 9.04 -1.12 4.99
CA GLY A 203 10.38 -1.70 4.81
C GLY A 203 11.50 -0.82 5.37
N LEU A 204 11.21 0.45 5.65
CA LEU A 204 12.12 1.33 6.38
C LEU A 204 12.18 0.91 7.86
N ALA A 205 13.35 1.07 8.46
CA ALA A 205 13.58 0.70 9.86
C ALA A 205 12.60 1.43 10.80
N ALA A 206 11.90 0.66 11.64
CA ALA A 206 10.92 1.14 12.63
C ALA A 206 9.73 1.95 12.06
N MET A 207 9.40 1.80 10.78
CA MET A 207 8.32 2.56 10.12
C MET A 207 6.94 1.90 10.15
N GLN A 208 6.84 0.63 10.52
CA GLN A 208 5.57 -0.12 10.55
C GLN A 208 4.47 0.55 11.40
N PRO A 209 4.77 1.17 12.57
CA PRO A 209 3.75 1.87 13.35
C PRO A 209 3.22 3.16 12.67
N PHE A 210 4.00 3.74 11.76
CA PHE A 210 3.70 5.04 11.16
C PHE A 210 2.82 4.94 9.91
N ARG A 211 2.69 3.74 9.33
CA ARG A 211 1.73 3.41 8.27
C ARG A 211 1.75 4.43 7.12
N LEU A 212 2.62 4.18 6.16
CA LEU A 212 2.69 4.98 4.93
C LEU A 212 2.76 4.07 3.72
N GLY A 213 2.08 4.49 2.67
CA GLY A 213 2.23 3.94 1.34
C GLY A 213 2.55 5.03 0.34
N PHE A 214 2.68 4.62 -0.91
CA PHE A 214 2.85 5.54 -2.02
C PHE A 214 2.14 5.04 -3.28
N VAL A 215 1.89 5.96 -4.21
CA VAL A 215 1.57 5.72 -5.61
C VAL A 215 2.63 6.44 -6.44
N ALA A 216 3.23 5.75 -7.40
CA ALA A 216 4.16 6.30 -8.37
C ALA A 216 3.62 6.03 -9.79
N ALA A 217 3.27 7.08 -10.52
CA ALA A 217 2.58 6.97 -11.79
C ALA A 217 2.96 8.12 -12.74
N PRO A 218 2.66 8.03 -14.06
CA PRO A 218 2.76 9.17 -14.95
C PRO A 218 1.96 10.37 -14.41
N PRO A 219 2.48 11.62 -14.47
CA PRO A 219 1.84 12.78 -13.84
C PRO A 219 0.37 12.99 -14.25
N LYS A 220 0.05 12.72 -15.52
CA LYS A 220 -1.33 12.80 -16.03
C LYS A 220 -2.27 11.83 -15.31
N THR A 221 -1.84 10.59 -15.11
CA THR A 221 -2.60 9.56 -14.37
C THR A 221 -2.70 9.92 -12.89
N LEU A 222 -1.58 10.35 -12.30
CA LEU A 222 -1.51 10.68 -10.88
C LEU A 222 -2.45 11.83 -10.49
N ALA A 223 -2.70 12.79 -11.38
CA ALA A 223 -3.63 13.88 -11.14
C ALA A 223 -5.06 13.39 -10.84
N GLY A 224 -5.54 12.37 -11.55
CA GLY A 224 -6.84 11.75 -11.31
C GLY A 224 -6.89 11.03 -9.96
N ILE A 225 -5.85 10.23 -9.66
CA ILE A 225 -5.70 9.51 -8.39
C ILE A 225 -5.66 10.48 -7.21
N THR A 226 -4.95 11.60 -7.35
CA THR A 226 -4.79 12.62 -6.31
C THR A 226 -6.13 13.29 -5.96
N ARG A 227 -7.03 13.50 -6.93
CA ARG A 227 -8.37 14.05 -6.67
C ARG A 227 -9.20 13.11 -5.79
N TRP A 228 -9.13 11.80 -6.02
CA TRP A 228 -9.81 10.81 -5.19
C TRP A 228 -9.22 10.71 -3.79
N LYS A 229 -7.88 10.78 -3.66
CA LYS A 229 -7.26 10.86 -2.34
C LYS A 229 -7.77 12.07 -1.54
N GLN A 230 -7.89 13.23 -2.18
CA GLN A 230 -8.40 14.44 -1.52
C GLN A 230 -9.83 14.25 -1.00
N ALA A 231 -10.69 13.55 -1.75
CA ALA A 231 -12.04 13.24 -1.32
C ALA A 231 -12.10 12.18 -0.21
N SER A 232 -11.12 11.27 -0.12
CA SER A 232 -11.14 10.15 0.82
C SER A 232 -10.46 10.43 2.17
N SER A 233 -9.24 11.00 2.16
CA SER A 233 -8.42 11.13 3.38
C SER A 233 -7.72 12.48 3.51
N ILE A 234 -7.89 13.39 2.54
CA ILE A 234 -7.28 14.73 2.41
C ILE A 234 -5.75 14.69 2.31
N CYS A 235 -5.05 14.07 3.27
CA CYS A 235 -3.59 13.94 3.32
C CYS A 235 -3.18 12.75 4.21
N SER A 236 -1.93 12.29 4.05
CA SER A 236 -1.32 11.34 4.99
C SER A 236 -0.74 12.06 6.22
N PRO A 237 -0.68 11.43 7.41
CA PRO A 237 -0.29 12.11 8.64
C PRO A 237 1.11 12.74 8.57
N ALA A 238 1.23 14.02 8.93
CA ALA A 238 2.52 14.72 8.93
C ALA A 238 3.58 14.07 9.84
N PRO A 239 3.26 13.60 11.06
CA PRO A 239 4.25 12.91 11.90
C PRO A 239 4.80 11.64 11.25
N SER A 240 3.96 10.87 10.55
CA SER A 240 4.40 9.68 9.83
C SER A 240 5.35 10.01 8.70
N GLN A 241 5.08 11.08 7.93
CA GLN A 241 5.96 11.50 6.83
C GLN A 241 7.31 11.99 7.34
N ARG A 242 7.35 12.67 8.50
CA ARG A 242 8.60 13.06 9.16
C ARG A 242 9.38 11.86 9.69
N ALA A 243 8.69 10.85 10.21
CA ALA A 243 9.34 9.61 10.61
C ALA A 243 10.02 8.93 9.42
N ALA A 244 9.35 8.91 8.25
CA ALA A 244 9.95 8.38 7.02
C ALA A 244 11.17 9.19 6.58
N LEU A 245 11.07 10.52 6.59
CA LEU A 245 12.19 11.41 6.29
C LEU A 245 13.39 11.16 7.22
N PHE A 246 13.13 10.99 8.53
CA PHE A 246 14.15 10.65 9.50
C PHE A 246 14.81 9.29 9.22
N ALA A 247 14.02 8.27 8.93
CA ALA A 247 14.50 6.94 8.57
C ALA A 247 15.37 6.97 7.29
N LEU A 248 15.07 7.90 6.37
CA LEU A 248 15.83 8.15 5.14
C LEU A 248 17.03 9.09 5.32
N GLY A 249 17.38 9.44 6.56
CA GLY A 249 18.58 10.25 6.86
C GLY A 249 18.35 11.75 6.89
N VAL A 250 17.14 12.25 6.61
CA VAL A 250 16.83 13.67 6.76
C VAL A 250 16.75 14.02 8.25
N ARG A 251 17.35 15.13 8.66
CA ARG A 251 17.36 15.61 10.05
C ARG A 251 16.64 16.96 10.12
N PRO A 252 16.04 17.30 11.28
CA PRO A 252 15.49 18.64 11.52
C PRO A 252 16.53 19.73 11.33
#